data_AF-W4QZA2-F1
#
_entry.id   AF-W4QZA2-F1
#
_cell.length_a   1.000
_cell.length_b   1.000
_cell.length_c   1.000
_cell.angle_alpha   90.00
_cell.angle_beta   90.00
_cell.angle_gamma   90.00
#
_symmetry.space_group_name_H-M   'P 1'
#
loop_
_entity.id
_entity.type
_entity.pdbx_description
1 polymer ?
#
loop_
_entity_poly.entity_id
_entity_poly.type
_entity_poly.pdbx_seq_one_letter_code
_entity_poly.pdbx_strand_id
1 'polypeptide(L)'
;MNGFERRKELKKQHILKAALALFMEYGVQKVSITEIAKQANVSQVTIYNYFENKHTLIHEVFIYYVNQASSDFEKIVYGDLPFPEKIKKIIFNKAEVAKQIHEEFYQYMMKEYTVEGNYIEKIYAEKAIPYFTELFNQGKIEGL
;
A
#
# COMPACT_ATOMS: atom_id res chain seq x y z
N MET A 1 10.43 16.67 12.93
CA MET A 1 9.56 17.16 11.83
C MET A 1 8.84 18.41 12.30
N ASN A 2 8.99 19.54 11.61
CA ASN A 2 8.30 20.78 11.99
C ASN A 2 6.84 20.81 11.47
N GLY A 3 6.06 21.81 11.88
CA GLY A 3 4.64 21.91 11.51
C GLY A 3 4.39 22.07 10.00
N PHE A 4 5.35 22.63 9.26
CA PHE A 4 5.26 22.77 7.80
C PHE A 4 5.47 21.43 7.09
N GLU A 5 6.52 20.69 7.46
CA GLU A 5 6.81 19.36 6.93
C GLU A 5 5.64 18.39 7.19
N ARG A 6 5.03 18.46 8.38
CA ARG A 6 3.85 17.63 8.69
C ARG A 6 2.68 17.92 7.76
N ARG A 7 2.38 19.20 7.48
CA ARG A 7 1.29 19.57 6.57
C ARG A 7 1.58 19.15 5.13
N LYS A 8 2.84 19.27 4.71
CA LYS A 8 3.31 18.83 3.39
C LYS A 8 3.10 17.32 3.23
N GLU A 9 3.52 16.54 4.23
CA GLU A 9 3.37 15.08 4.21
C GLU A 9 1.91 14.63 4.23
N LEU A 10 1.06 15.24 5.07
CA LEU A 10 -0.38 14.95 5.09
C LEU A 10 -1.04 15.22 3.72
N LYS A 11 -0.63 16.30 3.05
CA LYS A 11 -1.13 16.62 1.71
C LYS A 11 -0.69 15.57 0.68
N LYS A 12 0.57 15.13 0.74
CA LYS A 12 1.09 14.03 -0.10
C LYS A 12 0.25 12.77 0.09
N GLN A 13 0.02 12.37 1.34
CA GLN A 13 -0.79 11.18 1.67
C GLN A 13 -2.24 11.28 1.17
N HIS A 14 -2.86 12.45 1.25
CA HIS A 14 -4.21 12.66 0.70
C HIS A 14 -4.25 12.44 -0.82
N ILE A 15 -3.24 12.93 -1.55
CA ILE A 15 -3.13 12.72 -3.00
C ILE A 15 -2.93 11.23 -3.30
N LEU A 16 -2.03 10.56 -2.59
CA LEU A 16 -1.75 9.13 -2.76
C LEU A 16 -3.00 8.27 -2.50
N LYS A 17 -3.76 8.57 -1.44
CA LYS A 17 -5.01 7.88 -1.12
C LYS A 17 -6.07 8.06 -2.20
N ALA A 18 -6.24 9.28 -2.71
CA ALA A 18 -7.19 9.56 -3.78
C ALA A 18 -6.82 8.85 -5.09
N ALA A 19 -5.53 8.90 -5.46
CA ALA A 19 -5.02 8.21 -6.64
C ALA A 19 -5.15 6.69 -6.52
N LEU A 20 -4.82 6.11 -5.36
CA LEU A 20 -4.97 4.69 -5.10
C LEU A 20 -6.41 4.21 -5.31
N ALA A 21 -7.39 4.93 -4.75
CA ALA A 21 -8.80 4.59 -4.91
C ALA A 21 -9.21 4.57 -6.39
N LEU A 22 -8.84 5.61 -7.15
CA LEU A 22 -9.15 5.69 -8.58
C LEU A 22 -8.43 4.61 -9.40
N PHE A 23 -7.17 4.32 -9.11
CA PHE A 23 -6.42 3.28 -9.82
C PHE A 23 -6.94 1.86 -9.52
N MET A 24 -7.38 1.61 -8.28
CA MET A 24 -8.02 0.34 -7.92
C MET A 24 -9.36 0.14 -8.64
N GLU A 25 -10.09 1.21 -8.93
CA GLU A 25 -11.43 1.12 -9.55
C GLU A 25 -11.39 1.17 -11.08
N TYR A 26 -10.55 2.03 -11.66
CA TYR A 26 -10.59 2.36 -13.10
C TYR A 26 -9.30 2.05 -13.86
N GLY A 27 -8.25 1.60 -13.15
CA GLY A 27 -6.93 1.37 -13.74
C GLY A 27 -6.08 2.63 -13.88
N VAL A 28 -4.79 2.45 -14.15
CA VAL A 28 -3.82 3.55 -14.21
C VAL A 28 -3.90 4.32 -15.54
N GLN A 29 -4.37 3.69 -16.62
CA GLN A 29 -4.37 4.35 -17.93
C GLN A 29 -5.48 5.40 -18.02
N LYS A 30 -6.71 5.03 -17.63
CA LYS A 30 -7.90 5.88 -17.77
C LYS A 30 -7.92 7.07 -16.82
N VAL A 31 -7.35 6.94 -15.63
CA VAL A 31 -7.38 7.98 -14.59
C VAL A 31 -6.42 9.13 -14.93
N SER A 32 -6.93 10.35 -15.00
CA SER A 32 -6.19 11.57 -15.27
C SER A 32 -5.72 12.29 -13.99
N ILE A 33 -4.69 13.14 -14.12
CA ILE A 33 -4.25 14.02 -13.02
C ILE A 33 -5.37 14.96 -12.57
N THR A 34 -6.24 15.38 -13.49
CA THR A 34 -7.41 16.21 -13.20
C THR A 34 -8.40 15.52 -12.28
N GLU A 35 -8.71 14.24 -12.52
CA GLU A 35 -9.61 13.45 -11.67
C GLU A 35 -9.01 13.21 -10.29
N ILE A 36 -7.71 12.91 -10.22
CA ILE A 36 -6.99 12.76 -8.95
C ILE A 36 -7.01 14.07 -8.17
N ALA A 37 -6.76 15.21 -8.83
CA ALA A 37 -6.78 16.53 -8.20
C ALA A 37 -8.16 16.86 -7.62
N LYS A 38 -9.22 16.57 -8.37
CA LYS A 38 -10.61 16.73 -7.93
C LYS A 38 -10.91 15.84 -6.71
N GLN A 39 -10.55 14.56 -6.78
CA GLN A 39 -10.77 13.58 -5.71
C GLN A 39 -9.99 13.93 -4.42
N ALA A 40 -8.75 14.43 -4.56
CA ALA A 40 -7.90 14.84 -3.45
C ALA A 40 -8.21 16.27 -2.94
N ASN A 41 -9.12 17.00 -3.59
CA ASN A 41 -9.42 18.41 -3.33
C ASN A 41 -8.16 19.30 -3.34
N VAL A 42 -7.40 19.22 -4.43
CA VAL A 42 -6.20 20.04 -4.70
C VAL A 42 -6.20 20.52 -6.15
N SER A 43 -5.31 21.47 -6.50
CA SER A 43 -5.08 21.84 -7.90
C SER A 43 -4.15 20.82 -8.59
N GLN A 44 -4.21 20.72 -9.92
CA GLN A 44 -3.24 19.91 -10.68
C GLN A 44 -1.81 20.37 -10.42
N VAL A 45 -1.58 21.69 -10.34
CA VAL A 45 -0.28 22.28 -9.97
C VAL A 45 0.22 21.74 -8.63
N THR A 46 -0.68 21.56 -7.66
CA THR A 46 -0.30 20.96 -6.36
C THR A 46 0.21 19.54 -6.56
N ILE A 47 -0.45 18.71 -7.38
CA ILE A 47 0.03 17.34 -7.65
C ILE A 47 1.43 17.39 -8.28
N TYR A 48 1.63 18.24 -9.30
CA TYR A 48 2.95 18.37 -9.96
C TYR A 48 4.06 18.89 -9.02
N ASN A 49 3.71 19.61 -7.96
CA ASN A 49 4.68 20.01 -6.92
C ASN A 49 5.15 18.84 -6.04
N TYR A 50 4.39 17.74 -5.96
CA TYR A 50 4.77 16.53 -5.20
C TYR A 50 5.30 15.41 -6.10
N PHE A 51 4.82 15.32 -7.34
CA PHE A 51 5.10 14.24 -8.27
C PHE A 51 5.45 14.83 -9.63
N GLU A 52 6.67 14.60 -10.10
CA GLU A 52 7.19 15.16 -11.34
C GLU A 52 6.29 14.87 -12.55
N ASN A 53 5.74 13.65 -12.60
CA ASN A 53 4.86 13.21 -13.67
C ASN A 53 3.91 12.10 -13.17
N LYS A 54 2.97 11.69 -14.03
CA LYS A 54 1.99 10.65 -13.72
C LYS A 54 2.66 9.30 -13.41
N HIS A 55 3.77 8.97 -14.04
CA HIS A 55 4.49 7.72 -13.79
C HIS A 55 5.08 7.70 -12.37
N THR A 56 5.74 8.78 -11.94
CA THR A 56 6.22 8.94 -10.55
C THR A 56 5.07 8.84 -9.55
N LEU A 57 3.91 9.44 -9.84
CA LEU A 57 2.73 9.31 -8.98
C LEU A 57 2.24 7.85 -8.89
N ILE A 58 2.18 7.12 -10.00
CA ILE A 58 1.77 5.71 -10.00
C ILE A 58 2.73 4.87 -9.14
N HIS A 59 4.05 5.06 -9.31
CA HIS A 59 5.07 4.36 -8.52
C HIS A 59 4.96 4.68 -7.01
N GLU A 60 4.77 5.95 -6.65
CA GLU A 60 4.59 6.35 -5.25
C GLU A 60 3.27 5.81 -4.66
N VAL A 61 2.20 5.71 -5.47
CA VAL A 61 0.94 5.08 -5.06
C VAL A 61 1.12 3.59 -4.79
N PHE A 62 1.93 2.91 -5.60
CA PHE A 62 2.28 1.52 -5.36
C PHE A 62 3.05 1.36 -4.03
N ILE A 63 4.09 2.15 -3.81
CA ILE A 63 4.83 2.16 -2.53
C ILE A 63 3.89 2.42 -1.35
N TYR A 64 2.98 3.39 -1.49
CA TYR A 64 1.98 3.71 -0.48
C TYR A 64 1.01 2.56 -0.19
N TYR A 65 0.58 1.84 -1.22
CA TYR A 65 -0.27 0.66 -1.10
C TYR A 65 0.45 -0.47 -0.35
N VAL A 66 1.69 -0.80 -0.75
CA VAL A 66 2.50 -1.84 -0.13
C VAL A 66 2.77 -1.55 1.34
N ASN A 67 3.08 -0.29 1.66
CA ASN A 67 3.29 0.11 3.05
C ASN A 67 2.04 -0.02 3.92
N GLN A 68 0.86 0.31 3.37
CA GLN A 68 -0.40 0.08 4.08
C GLN A 68 -0.67 -1.41 4.28
N ALA A 69 -0.55 -2.22 3.24
CA ALA A 69 -0.74 -3.67 3.34
C ALA A 69 0.21 -4.29 4.37
N SER A 70 1.48 -3.87 4.36
CA SER A 70 2.48 -4.29 5.36
C SER A 70 2.11 -3.85 6.77
N SER A 71 1.63 -2.62 6.96
CA SER A 71 1.23 -2.12 8.29
C SER A 71 -0.03 -2.81 8.80
N ASP A 72 -0.98 -3.13 7.93
CA ASP A 72 -2.18 -3.87 8.29
C ASP A 72 -1.85 -5.32 8.66
N PHE A 73 -0.91 -5.94 7.96
CA PHE A 73 -0.38 -7.26 8.33
C PHE A 73 0.34 -7.24 9.69
N GLU A 74 1.18 -6.24 9.92
CA GLU A 74 1.88 -6.03 11.20
C GLU A 74 0.92 -5.96 12.39
N LYS A 75 -0.19 -5.22 12.25
CA LYS A 75 -1.24 -5.14 13.28
C LYS A 75 -1.89 -6.48 13.56
N ILE A 76 -1.98 -7.38 12.58
CA ILE A 76 -2.50 -8.73 12.80
C ILE A 76 -1.47 -9.56 13.57
N VAL A 77 -0.20 -9.51 13.16
CA VAL A 77 0.90 -10.31 13.75
C VAL A 77 1.14 -9.95 15.21
N TYR A 78 1.22 -8.65 15.52
CA TYR A 78 1.47 -8.14 16.87
C TYR A 78 0.21 -7.78 17.65
N GLY A 79 -0.98 -8.05 17.08
CA GLY A 79 -2.23 -7.90 17.80
C GLY A 79 -2.45 -9.00 18.83
N ASP A 80 -3.36 -8.76 19.78
CA ASP A 80 -3.65 -9.64 20.91
C ASP A 80 -4.51 -10.88 20.56
N LEU A 81 -4.60 -11.24 19.28
CA LEU A 81 -5.38 -12.40 18.84
C LEU A 81 -4.57 -13.70 19.01
N PRO A 82 -5.22 -14.81 19.38
CA PRO A 82 -4.61 -16.13 19.27
C PRO A 82 -4.17 -16.44 17.84
N PHE A 83 -3.11 -17.23 17.69
CA PHE A 83 -2.54 -17.61 16.40
C PHE A 83 -3.57 -18.14 15.39
N PRO A 84 -4.50 -19.07 15.74
CA PRO A 84 -5.52 -19.53 14.79
C PRO A 84 -6.39 -18.40 14.21
N GLU A 85 -6.77 -17.42 15.04
CA GLU A 85 -7.57 -16.28 14.60
C GLU A 85 -6.74 -15.28 13.77
N LYS A 86 -5.44 -15.13 14.05
CA LYS A 86 -4.51 -14.40 13.18
C LYS A 86 -4.44 -15.03 11.79
N ILE A 87 -4.20 -16.34 11.71
CA ILE A 87 -4.14 -17.09 10.45
C ILE A 87 -5.47 -16.98 9.69
N LYS A 88 -6.59 -17.15 10.38
CA LYS A 88 -7.92 -16.98 9.79
C LYS A 88 -8.12 -15.57 9.23
N LYS A 89 -7.68 -14.52 9.93
CA LYS A 89 -7.73 -13.14 9.41
C LYS A 89 -6.84 -12.95 8.20
N ILE A 90 -5.65 -13.55 8.19
CA ILE A 90 -4.72 -13.46 7.05
C ILE A 90 -5.30 -14.15 5.81
N ILE A 91 -5.83 -15.37 5.97
CA ILE A 91 -6.36 -16.18 4.86
C ILE A 91 -7.72 -15.65 4.37
N PHE A 92 -8.61 -15.27 5.29
CA PHE A 92 -10.00 -14.91 5.00
C PHE A 92 -10.28 -13.42 5.17
N ASN A 93 -9.30 -12.55 4.92
CA ASN A 93 -9.50 -11.11 5.02
C ASN A 93 -10.58 -10.63 4.04
N LYS A 94 -11.84 -10.58 4.49
CA LYS A 94 -13.00 -10.20 3.66
C LYS A 94 -12.86 -8.80 3.08
N ALA A 95 -12.08 -7.91 3.73
CA ALA A 95 -11.81 -6.57 3.25
C ALA A 95 -10.89 -6.56 2.01
N GLU A 96 -9.99 -7.53 1.87
CA GLU A 96 -9.07 -7.65 0.74
C GLU A 96 -9.78 -8.27 -0.47
N VAL A 97 -10.65 -9.27 -0.25
CA VAL A 97 -11.49 -9.86 -1.31
C VAL A 97 -12.46 -8.84 -1.92
N ALA A 98 -12.91 -7.86 -1.12
CA ALA A 98 -13.78 -6.78 -1.58
C ALA A 98 -13.03 -5.69 -2.37
N LYS A 99 -11.70 -5.57 -2.21
CA LYS A 99 -10.84 -4.63 -2.95
C LYS A 99 -10.15 -5.38 -4.08
N GLN A 100 -10.90 -5.68 -5.15
CA GLN A 100 -10.27 -6.21 -6.35
C GLN A 100 -9.33 -5.16 -6.94
N ILE A 101 -8.05 -5.51 -7.05
CA ILE A 101 -7.05 -4.68 -7.70
C ILE A 101 -7.39 -4.69 -9.20
N HIS A 102 -7.63 -3.50 -9.78
CA HIS A 102 -7.80 -3.39 -11.22
C HIS A 102 -6.63 -4.04 -11.97
N GLU A 103 -6.93 -4.81 -13.03
CA GLU A 103 -5.92 -5.59 -13.76
C GLU A 103 -4.74 -4.74 -14.22
N GLU A 104 -4.98 -3.57 -14.80
CA GLU A 104 -3.91 -2.65 -15.22
C GLU A 104 -2.98 -2.23 -14.06
N PHE A 105 -3.54 -1.99 -12.87
CA PHE A 105 -2.74 -1.62 -11.71
C PHE A 105 -1.94 -2.83 -11.24
N TYR A 106 -2.54 -4.03 -11.22
CA TYR A 106 -1.83 -5.28 -10.95
C TYR A 106 -0.67 -5.54 -11.92
N GLN A 107 -0.90 -5.41 -13.22
CA GLN A 107 0.15 -5.58 -14.24
C GLN A 107 1.29 -4.57 -14.05
N TYR A 108 0.97 -3.32 -13.73
CA TYR A 108 1.99 -2.32 -13.42
C TYR A 108 2.83 -2.73 -12.20
N MET A 109 2.19 -3.16 -11.11
CA MET A 109 2.88 -3.65 -9.91
C MET A 109 3.78 -4.86 -10.22
N MET A 110 3.29 -5.80 -11.03
CA MET A 110 4.05 -6.99 -11.38
C MET A 110 5.26 -6.67 -12.26
N LYS A 111 5.14 -5.68 -13.14
CA LYS A 111 6.28 -5.20 -13.93
C LYS A 111 7.37 -4.62 -13.02
N GLU A 112 7.00 -3.80 -12.04
CA GLU A 112 7.95 -3.24 -11.06
C GLU A 112 8.62 -4.33 -10.21
N TYR A 113 7.92 -5.44 -9.93
CA TYR A 113 8.45 -6.60 -9.20
C TYR A 113 9.56 -7.36 -9.96
N THR A 114 9.59 -7.28 -11.29
CA THR A 114 10.62 -7.96 -12.09
C THR A 114 11.98 -7.25 -12.08
N VAL A 115 12.04 -6.03 -11.54
CA VAL A 115 13.26 -5.24 -11.43
C VAL A 115 14.04 -5.71 -10.20
N GLU A 116 15.31 -6.06 -10.35
CA GLU A 116 16.16 -6.44 -9.21
C GLU A 116 16.34 -5.26 -8.23
N GLY A 117 16.27 -5.52 -6.93
CA GLY A 117 16.36 -4.49 -5.90
C GLY A 117 15.11 -3.60 -5.81
N ASN A 118 13.97 -4.05 -6.34
CA ASN A 118 12.72 -3.30 -6.27
C ASN A 118 12.21 -3.14 -4.82
N TYR A 119 11.26 -2.23 -4.64
CA TYR A 119 10.71 -1.91 -3.33
C TYR A 119 10.00 -3.10 -2.65
N ILE A 120 9.37 -4.01 -3.40
CA ILE A 120 8.75 -5.20 -2.82
C ILE A 120 9.80 -6.15 -2.27
N GLU A 121 10.90 -6.38 -2.99
CA GLU A 121 11.99 -7.23 -2.52
C GLU A 121 12.53 -6.71 -1.18
N LYS A 122 12.73 -5.40 -1.08
CA LYS A 122 13.09 -4.73 0.17
C LYS A 122 12.06 -4.98 1.28
N ILE A 123 10.76 -4.77 1.01
CA ILE A 123 9.69 -5.00 1.99
C ILE A 123 9.61 -6.47 2.39
N TYR A 124 9.86 -7.40 1.46
CA TYR A 124 9.86 -8.82 1.73
C TYR A 124 10.97 -9.20 2.72
N ALA A 125 12.19 -8.72 2.47
CA ALA A 125 13.35 -8.96 3.32
C ALA A 125 13.22 -8.29 4.70
N GLU A 126 12.83 -7.01 4.72
CA GLU A 126 12.84 -6.20 5.95
C GLU A 126 11.60 -6.40 6.83
N LYS A 127 10.49 -6.90 6.27
CA LYS A 127 9.21 -6.96 6.99
C LYS A 127 8.52 -8.31 6.86
N ALA A 128 8.25 -8.78 5.65
CA ALA A 128 7.45 -10.00 5.47
C ALA A 128 8.09 -11.22 6.14
N ILE A 129 9.39 -11.47 5.91
CA ILE A 129 10.12 -12.58 6.55
C ILE A 129 10.08 -12.49 8.08
N PRO A 130 10.42 -11.34 8.72
CA PRO A 130 10.28 -11.17 10.16
C PRO A 130 8.87 -11.47 10.67
N TYR A 131 7.84 -10.97 10.00
CA TYR A 131 6.46 -11.19 10.42
C TYR A 131 6.04 -12.67 10.32
N PHE A 132 6.43 -13.38 9.27
CA PHE A 132 6.18 -14.82 9.17
C PHE A 132 6.94 -15.61 10.23
N THR A 133 8.19 -15.24 10.49
CA THR A 133 9.01 -15.86 11.55
C THR A 133 8.34 -15.71 12.91
N GLU A 134 7.81 -14.52 13.19
CA GLU A 134 7.06 -14.23 14.41
C GLU A 134 5.78 -15.06 14.51
N LEU A 135 4.98 -15.14 13.43
CA LEU A 135 3.79 -15.99 13.40
C LEU A 135 4.10 -17.46 13.69
N PHE A 136 5.18 -18.00 13.11
CA PHE A 136 5.60 -19.38 13.39
C PHE A 136 6.00 -19.60 14.85
N ASN A 137 6.65 -18.61 15.48
CA ASN A 137 7.00 -18.69 16.90
C ASN A 137 5.75 -18.65 17.78
N GLN A 138 4.78 -17.79 17.46
CA GLN A 138 3.51 -17.72 18.18
C GLN A 138 2.73 -19.04 18.10
N GLY A 139 2.66 -19.66 16.92
CA GLY A 139 2.03 -20.97 16.74
C GLY A 139 2.67 -22.05 17.64
N LYS A 140 4.01 -22.09 17.69
CA LYS A 140 4.75 -23.04 18.56
C LYS A 140 4.47 -22.81 20.05
N ILE A 141 4.39 -21.56 20.49
CA ILE A 141 4.11 -21.21 21.90
C ILE A 141 2.69 -21.62 22.29
N GLU A 142 1.73 -21.47 21.39
CA GLU A 142 0.32 -21.87 21.60
C GLU A 142 0.11 -23.39 21.51
N GLY A 143 1.15 -24.17 21.17
CA GLY A 143 1.10 -25.64 21.15
C GLY A 143 0.52 -26.25 19.88
N LEU A 144 0.63 -25.54 18.75
CA LEU A 144 0.17 -25.95 17.42
C LEU A 144 1.33 -26.34 16.48
#